data_AF-A0A2G4SM71-F1
#
_entry.id   AF-A0A2G4SM71-F1
#
_cell.length_a   1.000
_cell.length_b   1.000
_cell.length_c   1.000
_cell.angle_alpha   90.00
_cell.angle_beta   90.00
_cell.angle_gamma   90.00
#
_symmetry.space_group_name_H-M   'P 1'
#
loop_
_entity.id
_entity.type
_entity.pdbx_description
1 polymer ?
#
loop_
_entity_poly.entity_id
_entity_poly.type
_entity_poly.pdbx_seq_one_letter_code
_entity_poly.pdbx_strand_id
1 'polypeptide(L)'
;MLVRTAVLKVGVKESTARAWWKNYEKKTNTQNRPKSQLQEEHKQCLIELYDDNTCAYIQDAVEVLTNKFAGLEIKKSRVHESMRDNCNLTFKKATFWSEARASSYTIQKHYD
;
A
#
# COMPACT_ATOMS: atom_id res chain seq x y z
N MET A 1 -25.63 24.75 -15.29
CA MET A 1 -24.65 25.77 -15.73
C MET A 1 -23.74 25.16 -16.79
N LEU A 2 -23.45 25.88 -17.88
CA LEU A 2 -22.47 25.42 -18.87
C LEU A 2 -21.05 25.46 -18.28
N VAL A 3 -20.20 24.48 -18.59
CA VAL A 3 -18.80 24.40 -18.14
C VAL A 3 -18.06 25.73 -18.36
N ARG A 4 -18.38 26.43 -19.46
CA ARG A 4 -17.87 27.76 -19.79
C ARG A 4 -18.13 28.82 -18.71
N THR A 5 -19.34 28.92 -18.18
CA THR A 5 -19.70 29.97 -17.21
C THR A 5 -19.09 29.71 -15.83
N ALA A 6 -18.90 28.45 -15.46
CA ALA A 6 -18.17 28.07 -14.25
C ALA A 6 -16.67 28.34 -14.36
N VAL A 7 -16.07 28.05 -15.51
CA VAL A 7 -14.62 28.16 -15.72
C VAL A 7 -14.17 29.63 -15.85
N LEU A 8 -14.98 30.49 -16.47
CA LEU A 8 -14.73 31.93 -16.53
C LEU A 8 -14.82 32.61 -15.15
N LYS A 9 -15.75 32.17 -14.29
CA LYS A 9 -15.86 32.67 -12.89
C LYS A 9 -14.60 32.39 -12.06
N VAL A 10 -13.87 31.31 -12.37
CA VAL A 10 -12.66 30.87 -11.64
C VAL A 10 -11.39 31.42 -12.31
N GLY A 11 -11.49 32.16 -13.42
CA GLY A 11 -10.35 32.72 -14.13
C GLY A 11 -9.47 31.67 -14.85
N VAL A 12 -9.99 30.47 -15.06
CA VAL A 12 -9.27 29.38 -15.73
C VAL A 12 -9.63 29.37 -17.22
N LYS A 13 -8.69 29.04 -18.10
CA LYS A 13 -8.97 28.90 -19.53
C LYS A 13 -9.81 27.63 -19.77
N GLU A 14 -10.83 27.73 -20.62
CA GLU A 14 -11.73 26.62 -20.93
C GLU A 14 -10.98 25.34 -21.40
N SER A 15 -9.93 25.49 -22.21
CA SER A 15 -9.10 24.37 -22.68
C SER A 15 -8.43 23.63 -21.53
N THR A 16 -7.97 24.35 -20.50
CA THR A 16 -7.32 23.79 -19.33
C THR A 16 -8.31 23.02 -18.48
N ALA A 17 -9.51 23.57 -18.27
CA ALA A 17 -10.58 22.88 -17.55
C ALA A 17 -11.02 21.58 -18.27
N ARG A 18 -11.14 21.60 -19.60
CA ARG A 18 -11.44 20.37 -20.38
C ARG A 18 -10.31 19.33 -20.28
N ALA A 19 -9.05 19.77 -20.28
CA ALA A 19 -7.90 18.87 -20.12
C ALA A 19 -7.87 18.24 -18.72
N TRP A 20 -8.15 19.02 -17.67
CA TRP A 20 -8.32 18.51 -16.31
C TRP A 20 -9.47 17.52 -16.20
N TRP A 21 -10.61 17.83 -16.81
CA TRP A 21 -11.76 16.91 -16.85
C TRP A 21 -11.41 15.59 -17.52
N LYS A 22 -10.78 15.60 -18.70
CA LYS A 22 -10.32 14.38 -19.38
C LYS A 22 -9.33 13.58 -18.52
N ASN A 23 -8.42 14.24 -17.83
CA ASN A 23 -7.46 13.56 -16.96
C ASN A 23 -8.12 12.99 -15.69
N TYR A 24 -9.09 13.71 -15.15
CA TYR A 24 -9.91 13.25 -14.03
C TYR A 24 -10.71 12.01 -14.43
N GLU A 25 -11.44 12.06 -15.54
CA GLU A 25 -12.23 10.96 -16.08
C GLU A 25 -11.37 9.71 -16.36
N LYS A 26 -10.17 9.88 -16.93
CA LYS A 26 -9.21 8.78 -17.11
C LYS A 26 -8.76 8.15 -15.79
N LYS A 27 -8.57 8.95 -14.74
CA LYS A 27 -8.17 8.46 -13.41
C LYS A 27 -9.32 7.78 -12.67
N THR A 28 -10.55 8.24 -12.88
CA THR A 28 -11.73 7.70 -12.21
C THR A 28 -12.40 6.56 -12.97
N ASN A 29 -12.02 6.31 -14.23
CA ASN A 29 -12.53 5.17 -15.01
C ASN A 29 -11.97 3.84 -14.47
N THR A 30 -12.54 3.40 -13.35
CA THR A 30 -12.26 2.12 -12.70
C THR A 30 -13.02 0.96 -13.37
N GLN A 31 -14.00 1.25 -14.22
CA GLN A 31 -14.86 0.23 -14.84
C GLN A 31 -14.11 -0.66 -15.83
N ASN A 32 -13.10 -0.13 -16.52
CA ASN A 32 -12.30 -0.88 -17.50
C ASN A 32 -11.00 -1.48 -16.91
N ARG A 33 -10.78 -1.36 -15.59
CA ARG A 33 -9.57 -1.90 -14.97
C ARG A 33 -9.81 -3.39 -14.61
N PRO A 34 -8.89 -4.30 -14.93
CA PRO A 34 -9.00 -5.69 -14.46
C PRO A 34 -9.12 -5.69 -12.94
N LYS A 35 -10.04 -6.51 -12.43
CA LYS A 35 -10.23 -6.68 -10.98
C LYS A 35 -8.90 -7.10 -10.36
N SER A 36 -8.61 -6.58 -9.17
CA SER A 36 -7.41 -6.98 -8.43
C SER A 36 -7.44 -8.48 -8.20
N GLN A 37 -6.31 -9.16 -8.46
CA GLN A 37 -6.15 -10.58 -8.14
C GLN A 37 -6.28 -10.87 -6.64
N LEU A 38 -5.96 -9.88 -5.80
CA LEU A 38 -6.07 -9.97 -4.34
C LEU A 38 -7.42 -9.38 -3.92
N GLN A 39 -8.33 -10.28 -3.54
CA GLN A 39 -9.65 -9.99 -2.96
C GLN A 39 -9.58 -9.77 -1.43
N GLU A 40 -10.71 -9.44 -0.80
CA GLU A 40 -10.80 -9.12 0.64
C GLU A 40 -10.26 -10.22 1.56
N GLU A 41 -10.52 -11.49 1.23
CA GLU A 41 -10.04 -12.66 1.99
C GLU A 41 -8.51 -12.71 2.06
N HIS A 42 -7.84 -12.36 0.97
CA HIS A 42 -6.38 -12.30 0.90
C HIS A 42 -5.83 -11.14 1.73
N LYS A 43 -6.57 -10.03 1.84
CA LYS A 43 -6.18 -8.90 2.67
C LYS A 43 -6.21 -9.27 4.14
N GLN A 44 -7.25 -9.95 4.58
CA GLN A 44 -7.39 -10.41 5.96
C GLN A 44 -6.21 -11.31 6.35
N CYS A 45 -5.84 -12.24 5.46
CA CYS A 45 -4.67 -13.08 5.65
C CYS A 45 -3.36 -12.28 5.77
N LEU A 46 -3.19 -11.21 4.98
CA LEU A 46 -2.02 -10.35 5.08
C LEU A 46 -2.00 -9.56 6.40
N ILE A 47 -3.14 -9.08 6.88
CA ILE A 47 -3.23 -8.36 8.15
C ILE A 47 -2.83 -9.27 9.30
N GLU A 48 -3.42 -10.47 9.37
CA GLU A 48 -3.11 -11.47 10.41
C GLU A 48 -1.61 -11.82 10.45
N LEU A 49 -0.97 -12.00 9.29
CA LEU A 49 0.46 -12.31 9.22
C LEU A 49 1.34 -11.25 9.89
N TYR A 50 1.02 -9.97 9.68
CA TYR A 50 1.82 -8.85 10.18
C TYR A 50 1.44 -8.42 11.59
N ASP A 51 0.22 -8.74 12.04
CA ASP A 51 -0.17 -8.63 13.44
C ASP A 51 0.61 -9.66 14.30
N ASP A 52 0.79 -10.89 13.80
CA ASP A 52 1.57 -11.93 14.48
C ASP A 52 3.09 -11.68 14.44
N ASN A 53 3.61 -11.25 13.28
CA ASN A 53 5.02 -10.94 13.10
C ASN A 53 5.21 -9.64 12.31
N THR A 54 5.39 -8.54 13.04
CA THR A 54 5.61 -7.20 12.45
C THR A 54 6.84 -7.10 11.56
N CYS A 55 7.79 -8.03 11.69
CA CYS A 55 9.06 -8.06 10.95
C CYS A 55 9.05 -9.05 9.77
N ALA A 56 7.90 -9.65 9.44
CA ALA A 56 7.77 -10.60 8.34
C ALA A 56 8.19 -9.99 6.99
N TYR A 57 8.87 -10.79 6.17
CA TYR A 57 9.26 -10.35 4.84
C TYR A 57 8.09 -10.46 3.87
N ILE A 58 8.11 -9.64 2.82
CA ILE A 58 7.12 -9.73 1.74
C ILE A 58 7.19 -11.10 1.05
N GLN A 59 8.34 -11.78 1.10
CA GLN A 59 8.48 -13.15 0.60
C GLN A 59 7.61 -14.12 1.39
N ASP A 60 7.68 -14.05 2.73
CA ASP A 60 6.84 -14.84 3.63
C ASP A 60 5.35 -14.58 3.36
N ALA A 61 4.98 -13.32 3.08
CA ALA A 61 3.62 -12.96 2.71
C ALA A 61 3.17 -13.62 1.39
N VAL A 62 4.04 -13.73 0.39
CA VAL A 62 3.76 -14.47 -0.85
C VAL A 62 3.54 -15.95 -0.53
N GLU A 63 4.41 -16.56 0.26
CA GLU A 63 4.36 -17.98 0.61
C GLU A 63 3.09 -18.33 1.40
N VAL A 64 2.71 -17.51 2.37
CA VAL A 64 1.49 -17.69 3.15
C VAL A 64 0.26 -17.59 2.25
N LEU A 65 0.23 -16.63 1.33
CA LEU A 65 -0.86 -16.49 0.36
C LEU A 65 -0.93 -17.68 -0.60
N THR A 66 0.19 -18.12 -1.17
CA THR A 66 0.22 -19.27 -2.09
C THR A 66 -0.15 -20.57 -1.40
N ASN A 67 0.21 -20.72 -0.11
CA ASN A 67 -0.08 -21.92 0.68
C ASN A 67 -1.55 -21.96 1.13
N LYS A 68 -2.12 -20.84 1.58
CA LYS A 68 -3.52 -20.79 2.02
C LYS A 68 -4.51 -20.81 0.84
N PHE A 69 -4.14 -20.23 -0.30
CA PHE A 69 -5.02 -20.12 -1.46
C PHE A 69 -4.44 -20.93 -2.63
N ALA A 70 -4.91 -22.17 -2.79
CA ALA A 70 -4.46 -23.05 -3.85
C ALA A 70 -4.72 -22.46 -5.25
N GLY A 71 -3.70 -22.49 -6.12
CA GLY A 71 -3.78 -21.95 -7.48
C GLY A 71 -3.54 -20.44 -7.60
N LEU A 72 -3.23 -19.76 -6.50
CA LEU A 72 -2.88 -18.34 -6.49
C LEU A 72 -1.40 -18.17 -6.85
N GLU A 73 -1.10 -17.73 -8.07
CA GLU A 73 0.26 -17.37 -8.48
C GLU A 73 0.42 -15.84 -8.49
N ILE A 74 1.21 -15.31 -7.55
CA ILE A 74 1.38 -13.86 -7.38
C ILE A 74 2.85 -13.50 -7.25
N LYS A 75 3.23 -12.41 -7.94
CA LYS A 75 4.57 -11.81 -7.83
C LYS A 75 4.70 -10.99 -6.56
N LYS A 76 5.90 -10.99 -5.96
CA LYS A 76 6.26 -10.17 -4.79
C LYS A 76 5.89 -8.69 -4.93
N SER A 77 6.11 -8.09 -6.10
CA SER A 77 5.77 -6.69 -6.38
C SER A 77 4.26 -6.43 -6.25
N ARG A 78 3.43 -7.38 -6.69
CA ARG A 78 1.98 -7.27 -6.64
C ARG A 78 1.46 -7.37 -5.20
N VAL A 79 2.07 -8.21 -4.37
CA VAL A 79 1.76 -8.26 -2.93
C VAL A 79 2.10 -6.93 -2.27
N HIS A 80 3.28 -6.36 -2.54
CA HIS A 80 3.68 -5.06 -1.99
C HIS A 80 2.74 -3.92 -2.41
N GLU A 81 2.35 -3.84 -3.68
CA GLU A 81 1.34 -2.89 -4.14
C GLU A 81 0.00 -3.10 -3.42
N SER A 82 -0.42 -4.36 -3.25
CA SER A 82 -1.69 -4.66 -2.62
C SER A 82 -1.71 -4.29 -1.13
N MET A 83 -0.61 -4.51 -0.42
CA MET A 83 -0.43 -4.09 0.97
C MET A 83 -0.58 -2.57 1.11
N ARG A 84 0.07 -1.81 0.22
CA ARG A 84 0.01 -0.35 0.21
C ARG A 84 -1.39 0.17 -0.13
N ASP A 85 -1.97 -0.32 -1.21
CA ASP A 85 -3.18 0.27 -1.80
C ASP A 85 -4.47 -0.25 -1.16
N ASN A 86 -4.47 -1.50 -0.65
CA ASN A 86 -5.68 -2.15 -0.14
C ASN A 86 -5.66 -2.42 1.37
N CYS A 87 -4.48 -2.64 1.96
CA CYS A 87 -4.35 -2.93 3.39
C CYS A 87 -3.88 -1.69 4.19
N ASN A 88 -3.57 -0.56 3.51
CA ASN A 88 -2.98 0.65 4.10
C ASN A 88 -1.71 0.36 4.94
N LEU A 89 -0.98 -0.71 4.63
CA LEU A 89 0.25 -1.08 5.31
C LEU A 89 1.42 -0.28 4.73
N THR A 90 2.34 0.14 5.59
CA THR A 90 3.55 0.86 5.20
C THR A 90 4.77 0.18 5.80
N PHE A 91 5.72 -0.21 4.96
CA PHE A 91 7.01 -0.74 5.41
C PHE A 91 7.93 0.39 5.85
N LYS A 92 8.42 0.30 7.08
CA LYS A 92 9.50 1.16 7.59
C LYS A 92 10.81 0.40 7.54
N LYS A 93 11.91 1.14 7.40
CA LYS A 93 13.25 0.57 7.50
C LYS A 93 13.47 0.02 8.92
N ALA A 94 13.82 -1.26 9.03
CA ALA A 94 14.22 -1.85 10.29
C ALA A 94 15.52 -1.19 10.78
N THR A 95 15.54 -0.79 12.05
CA THR A 95 16.74 -0.26 12.71
C THR A 95 17.29 -1.36 13.60
N PHE A 96 18.49 -1.82 13.31
CA PHE A 96 19.16 -2.86 14.08
C PHE A 96 20.13 -2.23 15.08
N TRP A 97 20.12 -2.75 16.30
CA TRP A 97 21.07 -2.41 17.35
C TRP A 97 21.95 -3.62 17.65
N SER A 98 23.19 -3.39 18.07
CA SER A 98 24.04 -4.49 18.50
C SER A 98 23.47 -5.14 19.76
N GLU A 99 23.56 -6.46 19.84
CA GLU A 99 23.10 -7.21 21.01
C GLU A 99 23.85 -6.77 22.28
N ALA A 100 25.15 -6.46 22.14
CA ALA A 100 25.96 -5.88 23.22
C ALA A 100 25.35 -4.58 23.79
N ARG A 101 24.72 -3.76 22.95
CA ARG A 101 24.00 -2.55 23.38
C ARG A 101 22.69 -2.87 24.09
N ALA A 102 21.97 -3.91 23.65
CA ALA A 102 20.72 -4.36 24.25
C ALA A 102 20.93 -5.19 25.54
N SER A 103 22.17 -5.54 25.88
CA SER A 103 22.47 -6.29 27.10
C SER A 103 22.07 -5.50 28.36
N SER A 104 21.54 -6.21 29.36
CA SER A 104 21.12 -5.61 30.63
C SER A 104 22.24 -4.84 31.31
N TYR A 105 23.48 -5.36 31.23
CA TYR A 105 24.68 -4.68 31.73
C TYR A 105 24.89 -3.30 31.11
N THR A 106 24.87 -3.20 29.77
CA THR A 106 25.07 -1.93 29.07
C THR A 106 23.93 -0.96 29.33
N ILE A 107 22.69 -1.45 29.41
CA ILE A 107 21.51 -0.65 29.75
C ILE A 107 21.66 -0.07 31.17
N GLN A 108 22.04 -0.88 32.17
CA GLN A 108 22.22 -0.41 33.55
C GLN A 108 23.32 0.65 33.66
N LYS A 109 24.46 0.43 32.99
CA LYS A 109 25.58 1.38 32.97
C LYS A 109 25.22 2.76 32.39
N HIS A 110 24.15 2.86 31.59
CA HIS A 110 23.67 4.15 31.08
C HIS A 110 22.83 4.93 32.10
N TYR A 111 22.26 4.26 33.10
CA TYR A 111 21.47 4.90 34.16
C TYR A 111 22.30 5.29 35.37
N ASP A 112 23.39 4.58 35.63
CA ASP A 112 24.38 4.86 36.68
C ASP A 112 25.29 6.05 36.30
#